data_AF-A0A4U6MXF9-F1
#
_entry.id   AF-A0A4U6MXF9-F1
#
_cell.length_a   1.000
_cell.length_b   1.000
_cell.length_c   1.000
_cell.angle_alpha   90.00
_cell.angle_beta   90.00
_cell.angle_gamma   90.00
#
_symmetry.space_group_name_H-M   'P 1'
#
loop_
_entity.id
_entity.type
_entity.pdbx_description
1 polymer ?
#
loop_
_entity_poly.entity_id
_entity_poly.type
_entity_poly.pdbx_seq_one_letter_code
_entity_poly.pdbx_strand_id
1 'polypeptide(L)' 'TLELAFCSLLLALIIGIPLGILSAVWRNRWLDHLVRLMAITGISTPAFWLGLGVIVLFYGHLQILPGGGR' A
#
# COMPACT_ATOMS: atom_id res chain seq x y z
N THR A 1 -18.69 -8.45 -2.09
CA THR A 1 -18.10 -7.11 -2.28
C THR A 1 -18.24 -6.25 -1.04
N LEU A 2 -19.40 -6.24 -0.37
CA LEU A 2 -19.61 -5.47 0.86
C LEU A 2 -18.63 -5.85 1.99
N GLU A 3 -18.48 -7.16 2.25
CA GLU A 3 -17.54 -7.67 3.25
C GLU A 3 -16.10 -7.26 2.95
N LEU A 4 -15.63 -7.51 1.71
CA LEU A 4 -14.29 -7.07 1.27
C LEU A 4 -14.11 -5.55 1.36
N ALA A 5 -15.12 -4.76 1.01
CA ALA A 5 -15.06 -3.31 1.10
C ALA A 5 -14.91 -2.86 2.55
N PHE A 6 -15.66 -3.48 3.46
CA PHE A 6 -15.58 -3.19 4.89
C PHE A 6 -14.22 -3.59 5.48
N CYS A 7 -13.70 -4.77 5.14
CA CYS A 7 -12.36 -5.20 5.53
C CYS A 7 -11.28 -4.26 4.99
N SER A 8 -11.39 -3.86 3.71
CA SER A 8 -10.44 -2.93 3.08
C SER A 8 -10.46 -1.55 3.74
N LEU A 9 -11.65 -1.05 4.09
CA LEU A 9 -11.83 0.19 4.83
C LEU A 9 -11.17 0.09 6.21
N LEU A 10 -11.42 -0.99 6.95
CA LEU A 10 -10.88 -1.18 8.29
C LEU A 10 -9.36 -1.22 8.28
N LEU A 11 -8.77 -1.94 7.32
CA LEU A 11 -7.32 -1.97 7.10
C LEU A 11 -6.77 -0.60 6.72
N ALA A 12 -7.44 0.12 5.82
CA ALA A 12 -7.05 1.47 5.43
C ALA A 12 -7.06 2.44 6.62
N LEU A 13 -8.03 2.32 7.53
CA LEU A 13 -8.08 3.13 8.75
C LEU A 13 -6.94 2.77 9.71
N ILE A 14 -6.75 1.49 10.00
CA ILE A 14 -5.74 1.01 10.95
C ILE A 14 -4.33 1.35 10.49
N ILE A 15 -4.06 1.36 9.19
CA ILE A 15 -2.71 1.62 8.65
C ILE A 15 -2.55 3.08 8.26
N GLY A 16 -3.53 3.65 7.56
CA GLY A 16 -3.46 5.00 7.00
C GLY A 16 -3.48 6.10 8.06
N ILE A 17 -4.33 5.97 9.09
CA ILE A 17 -4.42 6.96 10.16
C ILE A 17 -3.10 7.10 10.94
N PRO A 18 -2.49 6.02 11.49
CA PRO A 18 -1.25 6.17 12.23
C PRO A 18 -0.09 6.62 11.33
N LEU A 19 0.01 6.16 10.09
CA LEU A 19 1.03 6.67 9.16
C LEU A 19 0.85 8.16 8.89
N GLY A 20 -0.38 8.64 8.73
CA GLY A 20 -0.70 10.05 8.57
C GLY A 20 -0.35 10.88 9.81
N ILE A 21 -0.71 10.39 11.00
CA ILE A 21 -0.36 11.03 12.28
C ILE A 21 1.16 11.08 12.44
N LEU A 22 1.87 9.99 12.13
CA LEU A 22 3.32 9.91 12.29
C LEU A 22 4.05 10.85 11.32
N SER A 23 3.57 10.97 10.08
CA SER A 23 4.02 11.97 9.09
C SER A 23 3.82 13.39 9.61
N ALA A 24 2.68 13.66 10.26
CA ALA A 24 2.36 14.97 10.82
C ALA A 24 3.21 15.31 12.05
N VAL A 25 3.46 14.36 12.94
CA VAL A 25 4.27 14.53 14.16
C VAL A 25 5.76 14.69 13.81
N TRP A 26 6.27 13.94 12.85
CA TRP A 26 7.66 14.02 12.38
C TRP A 26 7.78 14.74 11.03
N ARG A 27 7.06 15.86 10.91
CA ARG A 27 7.07 16.70 9.71
C ARG A 27 8.49 17.08 9.29
N ASN A 28 8.78 17.05 7.99
CA ASN A 28 10.10 17.33 7.43
C ASN A 28 11.21 16.32 7.83
N ARG A 29 10.86 15.18 8.44
CA ARG A 29 11.80 14.07 8.63
C ARG A 29 11.70 13.07 7.47
N TRP A 30 12.66 12.16 7.45
CA TRP A 30 12.78 11.10 6.44
C TRP A 30 11.52 10.24 6.37
N LEU A 31 10.86 10.03 7.53
CA LEU A 31 9.62 9.26 7.60
C LEU A 31 8.43 9.99 6.93
N ASP A 32 8.30 11.30 7.14
CA ASP A 32 7.28 12.12 6.46
C ASP A 32 7.49 12.13 4.94
N HIS A 33 8.75 12.21 4.48
CA HIS A 33 9.07 12.08 3.05
C HIS A 33 8.72 10.71 2.49
N LEU A 34 9.01 9.62 3.22
CA LEU A 34 8.72 8.26 2.77
C LEU A 34 7.21 8.02 2.65
N VAL A 35 6.42 8.47 3.63
CA VAL A 35 4.95 8.40 3.60
C VAL A 35 4.39 9.23 2.44
N ARG A 36 4.91 10.44 2.22
CA ARG A 36 4.51 11.28 1.06
C ARG A 36 4.83 10.62 -0.27
N LEU A 37 6.03 10.06 -0.43
CA LEU A 37 6.43 9.38 -1.65
C LEU A 37 5.51 8.21 -1.95
N MET A 38 5.24 7.36 -0.95
CA MET A 38 4.29 6.24 -1.06
C MET A 38 2.87 6.70 -1.42
N ALA A 39 2.40 7.80 -0.82
CA ALA A 39 1.08 8.36 -1.14
C ALA A 39 1.00 8.90 -2.58
N ILE A 40 2.04 9.62 -3.02
CA ILE A 40 2.10 10.20 -4.37
C ILE A 40 2.19 9.10 -5.42
N THR A 41 3.04 8.08 -5.22
CA THR A 41 3.15 6.95 -6.15
C THR A 41 1.85 6.17 -6.24
N GLY A 42 1.19 5.92 -5.11
CA GLY A 42 -0.11 5.25 -5.06
C GLY A 42 -1.23 6.01 -5.76
N ILE A 43 -1.28 7.33 -5.63
CA ILE A 43 -2.30 8.19 -6.27
C ILE A 43 -2.00 8.43 -7.76
N SER A 44 -0.73 8.55 -8.12
CA SER A 44 -0.32 8.91 -9.50
C SER A 44 -0.25 7.71 -10.44
N THR A 45 -0.10 6.50 -9.90
CA THR A 45 0.01 5.28 -10.71
C THR A 45 -1.37 4.67 -10.95
N PRO A 46 -1.71 4.26 -12.19
CA PRO A 46 -2.97 3.56 -12.45
C PRO A 46 -3.11 2.30 -11.60
N ALA A 47 -4.32 2.04 -11.08
CA ALA A 47 -4.57 0.90 -10.19
C ALA A 47 -4.19 -0.46 -10.81
N PHE A 48 -4.37 -0.63 -12.12
CA PHE A 48 -3.97 -1.86 -12.81
C PHE A 48 -2.45 -2.07 -12.82
N TRP A 49 -1.67 -0.99 -12.98
CA TRP A 49 -0.21 -1.04 -12.96
C TRP A 49 0.29 -1.40 -11.56
N LEU A 50 -0.31 -0.84 -10.52
CA LEU A 50 0.00 -1.21 -9.14
C LEU A 50 -0.33 -2.68 -8.87
N GLY A 51 -1.50 -3.15 -9.32
CA GLY A 51 -1.88 -4.56 -9.19
C GLY A 51 -0.89 -5.52 -9.88
N LEU A 52 -0.52 -5.22 -11.13
CA LEU A 52 0.49 -5.99 -11.86
C LEU A 52 1.87 -5.94 -11.18
N GLY A 53 2.29 -4.76 -10.71
CA GLY A 53 3.55 -4.58 -10.00
C GLY A 53 3.63 -5.40 -8.71
N VAL A 54 2.55 -5.43 -7.92
CA VAL A 54 2.45 -6.27 -6.72
C VAL A 54 2.57 -7.75 -7.09
N ILE A 55 1.89 -8.22 -8.15
CA ILE A 55 2.01 -9.61 -8.60
C ILE A 55 3.46 -9.94 -8.97
N VAL A 56 4.10 -9.14 -9.83
CA VAL A 56 5.49 -9.38 -10.27
C VAL A 56 6.46 -9.37 -9.10
N LEU A 57 6.31 -8.42 -8.17
CA LEU A 57 7.19 -8.31 -7.01
C LEU A 57 7.08 -9.54 -6.13
N PHE A 58 5.87 -9.89 -5.68
CA PHE A 58 5.68 -10.95 -4.69
C PHE A 58 5.80 -12.37 -5.27
N TYR A 59 5.41 -12.54 -6.52
CA TYR A 59 5.37 -13.84 -7.18
C TYR A 59 6.62 -14.11 -8.01
N GLY A 60 7.08 -13.11 -8.77
CA GLY A 60 8.26 -13.22 -9.62
C GLY A 60 9.56 -13.09 -8.85
N HIS A 61 9.70 -12.02 -8.04
CA HIS A 61 10.96 -11.70 -7.38
C HIS A 61 11.09 -12.29 -5.96
N LEU A 62 10.03 -12.18 -5.17
CA LEU A 62 10.07 -12.53 -3.75
C LEU A 62 9.71 -14.01 -3.50
N GLN A 63 9.05 -14.68 -4.46
CA GLN A 63 8.55 -16.06 -4.38
C GLN A 63 7.78 -16.38 -3.07
N ILE A 64 7.24 -15.35 -2.41
CA ILE A 64 6.56 -15.48 -1.11
C ILE A 64 5.19 -16.13 -1.29
N LEU A 65 4.54 -15.84 -2.41
CA LEU A 65 3.26 -16.47 -2.74
C LEU A 65 3.52 -17.60 -3.75
N PRO A 66 2.98 -18.80 -3.50
CA PRO A 66 3.08 -19.88 -4.45
C PRO A 66 2.39 -19.42 -5.73
N GLY A 67 3.14 -19.41 -6.83
CA GLY A 67 2.89 -20.38 -7.89
C GLY A 67 1.47 -20.54 -8.45
N GLY A 68 0.51 -19.62 -8.25
CA GLY A 68 -0.59 -19.24 -9.18
C GLY A 68 -1.15 -20.41 -9.93
N GLY A 69 -1.54 -21.40 -9.17
CA GLY A 69 -2.27 -22.58 -9.57
C GLY A 69 -3.14 -22.85 -8.35
N ARG A 70 -4.41 -22.47 -8.50
CA ARG A 70 -5.51 -22.32 -7.52
C ARG A 70 -5.40 -21.16 -6.52
#